data_AF-A0A7J2X9Q0-F1
#
_entry.id   AF-A0A7J2X9Q0-F1
#
_cell.length_a   1.000
_cell.length_b   1.000
_cell.length_c   1.000
_cell.angle_alpha   90.00
_cell.angle_beta   90.00
_cell.angle_gamma   90.00
#
_symmetry.space_group_name_H-M   'P 1'
#
loop_
_entity.id
_entity.type
_entity.pdbx_description
1 polymer ?
#
loop_
_entity_poly.entity_id
_entity_poly.type
_entity_poly.pdbx_seq_one_letter_code
_entity_poly.pdbx_strand_id
1 'polypeptide(L)'
;AKNITVVIPYYGYGRQDKKFLQGEAVSAKALAQLISLKADRVILVDPHKEHILNFFSIPAQSCSPVEEITNYLKKKKVEMLLAPDKGALERVETIANLMGCEYDYLEKKRIDANTVVMETKSLDVKNKIIAIVDDIISTGGTMAKAVEELKRQGASRVLAVCTHGLFIGNAIEKLEKAKCDEIASTDTIKSKYSKIKIASAISKIL
;
A
#
# COMPACT_ATOMS: atom_id res chain seq x y z
N ALA A 1 -7.42 -22.11 25.60
CA ALA A 1 -6.17 -22.32 24.82
C ALA A 1 -4.98 -22.00 25.72
N LYS A 2 -3.80 -22.58 25.48
CA LYS A 2 -2.58 -22.26 26.25
C LYS A 2 -1.89 -20.97 25.78
N ASN A 3 -2.00 -20.65 24.49
CA ASN A 3 -1.57 -19.39 23.86
C ASN A 3 -2.54 -19.04 22.71
N ILE A 4 -2.85 -17.76 22.54
CA ILE A 4 -3.74 -17.19 21.53
C ILE A 4 -2.95 -16.15 20.74
N THR A 5 -2.56 -16.50 19.51
CA THR A 5 -1.97 -15.56 18.55
C THR A 5 -3.04 -15.04 17.60
N VAL A 6 -3.22 -13.72 17.56
CA VAL A 6 -4.15 -13.08 16.64
C VAL A 6 -3.38 -12.57 15.44
N VAL A 7 -3.68 -13.12 14.26
CA VAL A 7 -3.16 -12.62 12.98
C VAL A 7 -4.22 -11.72 12.35
N ILE A 8 -3.85 -10.48 12.05
CA ILE A 8 -4.74 -9.48 11.47
C ILE A 8 -4.16 -9.06 10.11
N PRO A 9 -4.58 -9.70 9.00
CA PRO A 9 -4.08 -9.39 7.67
C PRO A 9 -4.31 -7.94 7.24
N TYR A 10 -5.38 -7.30 7.70
CA TYR A 10 -5.61 -5.88 7.50
C TYR A 10 -6.09 -5.24 8.80
N TYR A 11 -5.26 -4.36 9.37
CA TYR A 11 -5.61 -3.67 10.61
C TYR A 11 -6.52 -2.48 10.33
N GLY A 12 -7.83 -2.69 10.47
CA GLY A 12 -8.83 -1.64 10.39
C GLY A 12 -8.53 -0.49 11.37
N TYR A 13 -9.01 0.71 11.04
CA TYR A 13 -8.75 1.95 11.78
C TYR A 13 -7.28 2.38 11.88
N GLY A 14 -6.32 1.69 11.25
CA GLY A 14 -4.91 2.07 11.28
C GLY A 14 -4.58 3.47 10.75
N ARG A 15 -5.52 4.11 10.03
CA ARG A 15 -5.40 5.51 9.59
C ARG A 15 -5.84 6.55 10.64
N GLN A 16 -6.49 6.11 11.73
CA GLN A 16 -6.85 6.92 12.90
C GLN A 16 -5.95 6.53 14.08
N ASP A 17 -4.64 6.67 13.86
CA ASP A 17 -3.52 6.35 14.75
C ASP A 17 -3.15 7.49 15.71
N LYS A 18 -3.69 8.68 15.48
CA LYS A 18 -3.58 9.84 16.36
C LYS A 18 -4.87 10.67 16.31
N LYS A 19 -4.93 11.71 17.15
CA LYS A 19 -5.94 12.75 17.03
C LYS A 19 -5.49 13.72 15.95
N PHE A 20 -6.29 13.92 14.91
CA PHE A 20 -6.07 14.98 13.92
C PHE A 20 -6.77 16.26 14.34
N LEU A 21 -7.92 16.13 15.01
CA LEU A 21 -8.68 17.22 15.62
C LEU A 21 -8.92 16.99 17.11
N GLN A 22 -9.17 18.08 17.83
CA GLN A 22 -9.52 18.00 19.25
C GLN A 22 -10.83 17.22 19.43
N GLY A 23 -10.86 16.34 20.43
CA GLY A 23 -12.02 15.50 20.74
C GLY A 23 -12.09 14.17 19.98
N GLU A 24 -11.26 13.98 18.94
CA GLU A 24 -11.21 12.70 18.23
C GLU A 24 -10.68 11.55 19.09
N ALA A 25 -11.15 10.34 18.77
CA ALA A 25 -10.60 9.12 19.30
C ALA A 25 -9.32 8.73 18.56
N VAL A 26 -8.42 8.03 19.27
CA VAL A 26 -7.34 7.26 18.65
C VAL A 26 -7.84 5.83 18.46
N SER A 27 -8.66 5.61 17.45
CA SER A 27 -9.40 4.35 17.26
C SER A 27 -8.47 3.15 17.10
N ALA A 28 -7.34 3.31 16.40
CA ALA A 28 -6.33 2.26 16.28
C ALA A 28 -5.82 1.79 17.66
N LYS A 29 -5.63 2.72 18.60
CA LYS A 29 -5.19 2.41 19.97
C LYS A 29 -6.29 1.73 20.77
N ALA A 30 -7.52 2.23 20.69
CA ALA A 30 -8.65 1.64 21.42
C ALA A 30 -8.85 0.16 21.04
N LEU A 31 -8.81 -0.17 19.75
CA LEU A 31 -8.94 -1.55 19.28
C LEU A 31 -7.75 -2.42 19.68
N ALA A 32 -6.53 -1.90 19.59
CA ALA A 32 -5.33 -2.64 20.00
C ALA A 32 -5.40 -3.04 21.48
N GLN A 33 -5.85 -2.12 22.34
CA GLN A 33 -6.05 -2.38 23.77
C GLN A 33 -7.11 -3.46 24.02
N LEU A 34 -8.24 -3.42 23.30
CA LEU A 34 -9.29 -4.44 23.43
C LEU A 34 -8.81 -5.83 22.99
N ILE A 35 -8.08 -5.92 21.87
CA ILE A 35 -7.49 -7.19 21.40
C ILE A 35 -6.50 -7.72 22.44
N SER A 36 -5.70 -6.83 23.03
CA SER A 36 -4.69 -7.18 24.04
C SER A 36 -5.29 -7.77 25.33
N LEU A 37 -6.60 -7.63 25.58
CA LEU A 37 -7.26 -8.22 26.76
C LEU A 37 -7.41 -9.75 26.68
N LYS A 38 -7.36 -10.34 25.48
CA LYS A 38 -7.68 -11.76 25.25
C LYS A 38 -6.66 -12.50 24.37
N ALA A 39 -5.69 -11.80 23.80
CA ALA A 39 -4.63 -12.37 23.00
C ALA A 39 -3.30 -12.38 23.77
N ASP A 40 -2.42 -13.32 23.45
CA ASP A 40 -1.07 -13.40 24.01
C ASP A 40 -0.03 -12.77 23.07
N ARG A 41 -0.31 -12.72 21.76
CA ARG A 41 0.51 -12.06 20.74
C ARG A 41 -0.34 -11.61 19.57
N VAL A 42 0.09 -10.53 18.90
CA VAL A 42 -0.51 -10.04 17.65
C VAL A 42 0.50 -10.04 16.51
N ILE A 43 0.02 -10.41 15.33
CA ILE A 43 0.73 -10.26 14.06
C ILE A 43 -0.11 -9.39 13.13
N LEU A 44 0.45 -8.28 12.67
CA LEU A 44 -0.14 -7.46 11.61
C LEU A 44 0.55 -7.75 10.27
N VAL A 45 -0.13 -7.45 9.16
CA VAL A 45 0.52 -7.41 7.83
C VAL A 45 0.52 -5.97 7.35
N ASP A 46 1.70 -5.44 7.03
CA ASP A 46 1.95 -4.10 6.46
C ASP A 46 1.06 -2.99 7.07
N PRO A 47 1.09 -2.79 8.40
CA PRO A 47 0.25 -1.77 9.03
C PRO A 47 0.52 -0.39 8.42
N HIS A 48 -0.53 0.44 8.30
CA HIS A 48 -0.42 1.77 7.68
C HIS A 48 0.74 2.61 8.25
N LYS A 49 1.00 2.44 9.56
CA LYS A 49 2.19 2.94 10.25
C LYS A 49 2.72 1.88 11.22
N GLU A 50 4.02 1.69 11.24
CA GLU A 50 4.67 0.68 12.09
C GLU A 50 4.46 0.94 13.59
N HIS A 51 4.36 2.21 14.00
CA HIS A 51 4.14 2.55 15.40
C HIS A 51 2.79 2.07 15.96
N ILE A 52 1.86 1.61 15.13
CA ILE A 52 0.60 0.98 15.57
C ILE A 52 0.90 -0.23 16.47
N LEU A 53 2.01 -0.94 16.24
CA LEU A 53 2.44 -2.04 17.09
C LEU A 53 2.61 -1.62 18.57
N ASN A 54 3.03 -0.38 18.81
CA ASN A 54 3.20 0.17 20.16
C ASN A 54 1.87 0.42 20.90
N PHE A 55 0.72 0.29 20.21
CA PHE A 55 -0.58 0.39 20.84
C PHE A 55 -1.05 -0.91 21.49
N PHE A 56 -0.40 -2.04 21.22
CA PHE A 56 -0.69 -3.30 21.89
C PHE A 56 0.07 -3.36 23.23
N SER A 57 -0.60 -3.81 24.29
CA SER A 57 0.04 -4.05 25.60
C SER A 57 0.67 -5.44 25.72
N ILE A 58 0.63 -6.20 24.63
CA ILE A 58 1.17 -7.56 24.46
C ILE A 58 2.17 -7.55 23.29
N PRO A 59 3.03 -8.58 23.16
CA PRO A 59 3.93 -8.69 22.01
C PRO A 59 3.18 -8.52 20.69
N ALA A 60 3.62 -7.55 19.88
CA ALA A 60 3.07 -7.27 18.57
C ALA A 60 4.21 -7.12 17.56
N GLN A 61 4.05 -7.74 16.41
CA GLN A 61 4.99 -7.65 15.29
C GLN A 61 4.23 -7.53 13.98
N SER A 62 4.89 -7.03 12.94
CA SER A 62 4.36 -7.00 11.59
C SER A 62 5.17 -7.92 10.67
N CYS A 63 4.56 -8.39 9.58
CA CYS A 63 5.29 -8.85 8.41
C CYS A 63 4.96 -7.96 7.21
N SER A 64 5.92 -7.90 6.28
CA SER A 64 5.78 -7.16 5.04
C SER A 64 5.68 -8.11 3.84
N PRO A 65 4.76 -7.88 2.89
CA PRO A 65 4.64 -8.66 1.66
C PRO A 65 5.64 -8.21 0.56
N VAL A 66 6.71 -7.51 0.94
CA VAL A 66 7.70 -6.95 0.00
C VAL A 66 8.26 -8.01 -0.95
N GLU A 67 8.65 -9.19 -0.45
CA GLU A 67 9.18 -10.27 -1.31
C GLU A 67 8.14 -10.78 -2.30
N GLU A 68 6.90 -10.99 -1.84
CA GLU A 68 5.79 -11.46 -2.67
C GLU A 68 5.43 -10.44 -3.76
N ILE A 69 5.41 -9.15 -3.42
CA ILE A 69 5.20 -8.05 -4.36
C ILE A 69 6.36 -7.96 -5.36
N THR A 70 7.61 -8.00 -4.91
CA THR A 70 8.80 -8.03 -5.77
C THR A 70 8.72 -9.16 -6.79
N ASN A 71 8.41 -10.38 -6.35
CA ASN A 71 8.30 -11.54 -7.23
C ASN A 71 7.18 -11.38 -8.28
N TYR A 72 6.06 -10.78 -7.89
CA TYR A 72 4.97 -10.47 -8.81
C TYR A 72 5.40 -9.42 -9.85
N LEU A 73 6.03 -8.33 -9.42
CA LEU A 73 6.47 -7.24 -10.31
C LEU A 73 7.58 -7.68 -11.29
N LYS A 74 8.52 -8.53 -10.86
CA LYS A 74 9.53 -9.15 -11.74
C LYS A 74 8.88 -9.95 -12.87
N LYS A 75 7.85 -10.76 -12.56
CA LYS A 75 7.09 -11.51 -13.58
C LYS A 75 6.35 -10.61 -14.56
N LYS A 76 5.98 -9.40 -14.14
CA LYS A 76 5.33 -8.39 -14.98
C LYS A 76 6.31 -7.54 -15.79
N LYS A 77 7.62 -7.77 -15.62
CA LYS A 77 8.71 -7.04 -16.29
C LYS A 77 8.62 -5.54 -16.03
N VAL A 78 8.30 -5.16 -14.79
CA VAL A 78 8.28 -3.76 -14.38
C VAL A 78 9.71 -3.23 -14.34
N GLU A 79 9.92 -2.07 -14.95
CA GLU A 79 11.23 -1.45 -15.16
C GLU A 79 11.50 -0.31 -14.17
N MET A 80 10.45 0.26 -13.58
CA MET A 80 10.56 1.35 -12.61
C MET A 80 9.38 1.33 -11.64
N LEU A 81 9.64 1.68 -10.38
CA LEU A 81 8.63 1.75 -9.34
C LEU A 81 8.40 3.18 -8.88
N LEU A 82 7.14 3.54 -8.63
CA LEU A 82 6.78 4.85 -8.13
C LEU A 82 5.95 4.74 -6.86
N ALA A 83 6.26 5.59 -5.88
CA ALA A 83 5.36 5.83 -4.76
C ALA A 83 4.32 6.90 -5.16
N PRO A 84 3.04 6.77 -4.76
CA PRO A 84 2.02 7.78 -5.05
C PRO A 84 2.28 9.12 -4.33
N ASP A 85 3.05 9.09 -3.25
CA ASP A 85 3.62 10.24 -2.57
C ASP A 85 4.84 9.84 -1.73
N LYS A 86 5.52 10.82 -1.13
CA LYS A 86 6.72 10.61 -0.32
C LYS A 86 6.52 9.66 0.86
N GLY A 87 5.30 9.56 1.40
CA GLY A 87 5.01 8.74 2.57
C GLY A 87 5.10 7.23 2.30
N ALA A 88 5.02 6.81 1.04
CA ALA A 88 5.16 5.41 0.61
C ALA A 88 6.54 5.10 -0.02
N LEU A 89 7.46 6.08 -0.06
CA LEU A 89 8.75 5.95 -0.75
C LEU A 89 9.63 4.82 -0.19
N GLU A 90 9.70 4.68 1.14
CA GLU A 90 10.53 3.66 1.79
C GLU A 90 10.16 2.23 1.36
N ARG A 91 8.85 1.95 1.21
CA ARG A 91 8.35 0.66 0.71
C ARG A 91 8.79 0.44 -0.73
N VAL A 92 8.63 1.46 -1.57
CA VAL A 92 8.98 1.41 -2.99
C VAL A 92 10.48 1.21 -3.18
N GLU A 93 11.30 1.96 -2.45
CA GLU A 93 12.75 1.84 -2.42
C GLU A 93 13.20 0.42 -2.07
N THR A 94 12.60 -0.17 -1.03
CA THR A 94 12.93 -1.55 -0.62
C THR A 94 12.65 -2.55 -1.75
N ILE A 95 11.48 -2.44 -2.39
CA ILE A 95 11.09 -3.32 -3.51
C ILE A 95 12.01 -3.09 -4.72
N ALA A 96 12.33 -1.83 -5.03
CA ALA A 96 13.19 -1.44 -6.15
C ALA A 96 14.61 -1.97 -5.99
N ASN A 97 15.17 -1.88 -4.79
CA ASN A 97 16.48 -2.43 -4.46
C ASN A 97 16.53 -3.96 -4.65
N LEU A 98 15.47 -4.68 -4.26
CA LEU A 98 15.36 -6.13 -4.51
C LEU A 98 15.15 -6.48 -5.99
N MET A 99 14.60 -5.55 -6.77
CA MET A 99 14.43 -5.68 -8.21
C MET A 99 15.67 -5.27 -9.01
N GLY A 100 16.52 -4.41 -8.46
CA GLY A 100 17.59 -3.74 -9.19
C GLY A 100 17.07 -2.74 -10.22
N CYS A 101 15.98 -2.04 -9.92
CA CYS A 101 15.35 -1.08 -10.84
C CYS A 101 15.28 0.33 -10.27
N GLU A 102 15.02 1.32 -11.13
CA GLU A 102 14.87 2.71 -10.72
C GLU A 102 13.59 2.92 -9.90
N TYR A 103 13.60 3.91 -8.99
CA TYR A 103 12.43 4.31 -8.25
C TYR A 103 12.37 5.81 -7.96
N ASP A 104 11.15 6.33 -7.81
CA ASP A 104 10.89 7.71 -7.39
C ASP A 104 9.53 7.79 -6.68
N TYR A 105 9.08 8.99 -6.33
CA TYR A 105 7.72 9.26 -5.90
C TYR A 105 7.10 10.35 -6.77
N LEU A 106 5.77 10.38 -6.79
CA LEU A 106 5.02 11.43 -7.46
C LEU A 106 4.86 12.63 -6.53
N GLU A 107 5.36 13.78 -6.98
CA GLU A 107 5.17 15.05 -6.31
C GLU A 107 3.95 15.77 -6.88
N LYS A 108 3.03 16.16 -6.01
CA LYS A 108 1.85 16.95 -6.40
C LYS A 108 2.26 18.40 -6.54
N LYS A 109 2.37 18.90 -7.76
CA LYS A 109 2.52 20.34 -8.05
C LYS A 109 1.17 20.94 -8.35
N ARG A 110 0.77 21.92 -7.54
CA ARG A 110 -0.44 22.70 -7.75
C ARG A 110 -0.10 23.88 -8.65
N ILE A 111 -0.66 23.88 -9.86
CA ILE A 111 -0.45 24.95 -10.83
C ILE A 111 -1.40 26.12 -10.53
N ASP A 112 -2.65 25.80 -10.20
CA ASP A 112 -3.67 26.78 -9.80
C ASP A 112 -4.70 26.16 -8.83
N ALA A 113 -5.77 26.89 -8.51
CA ALA A 113 -6.80 26.44 -7.56
C ALA A 113 -7.42 25.07 -7.93
N ASN A 114 -7.53 24.77 -9.23
CA ASN A 114 -8.21 23.59 -9.76
C ASN A 114 -7.25 22.57 -10.39
N THR A 115 -6.05 22.99 -10.81
CA THR A 115 -5.10 22.15 -11.55
C THR A 115 -3.98 21.64 -10.64
N VAL A 116 -3.91 20.31 -10.49
CA VAL A 116 -2.82 19.61 -9.80
C VAL A 116 -2.23 18.59 -10.76
N VAL A 117 -0.92 18.72 -11.04
CA VAL A 117 -0.14 17.77 -11.85
C VAL A 117 0.71 16.91 -10.91
N MET A 118 0.91 15.64 -11.26
CA MET A 118 1.80 14.73 -10.55
C MET A 118 3.05 14.49 -11.40
N GLU A 119 4.23 14.79 -10.87
CA GLU A 119 5.47 14.58 -11.62
C GLU A 119 6.41 13.68 -10.82
N THR A 120 7.20 12.87 -11.53
CA THR A 120 8.41 12.28 -10.93
C THR A 120 9.39 13.41 -10.62
N LYS A 121 10.24 13.22 -9.63
CA LYS A 121 11.25 14.22 -9.27
C LYS A 121 12.39 14.25 -10.28
N SER A 122 12.78 13.09 -10.80
CA SER A 122 14.01 12.96 -11.58
C SER A 122 13.98 11.96 -12.73
N LEU A 123 12.96 11.09 -12.78
CA LEU A 123 12.95 9.95 -13.70
C LEU A 123 12.04 10.13 -14.91
N ASP A 124 12.52 9.77 -16.10
CA ASP A 124 11.70 9.67 -17.30
C ASP A 124 10.95 8.33 -17.34
N VAL A 125 9.63 8.42 -17.45
CA VAL A 125 8.70 7.29 -17.47
C VAL A 125 8.31 6.86 -18.88
N LYS A 126 8.71 7.61 -19.92
CA LYS A 126 8.33 7.36 -21.31
C LYS A 126 8.74 5.97 -21.78
N ASN A 127 7.81 5.27 -22.43
CA ASN A 127 7.96 3.91 -22.97
C ASN A 127 8.27 2.81 -21.93
N LYS A 128 8.34 3.13 -20.63
CA LYS A 128 8.65 2.15 -19.57
C LYS A 128 7.39 1.49 -19.02
N ILE A 129 7.54 0.26 -18.53
CA ILE A 129 6.54 -0.45 -17.71
C ILE A 129 6.73 -0.02 -16.26
N ILE A 130 5.77 0.76 -15.75
CA ILE A 130 5.81 1.35 -14.42
C ILE A 130 4.86 0.60 -13.48
N ALA A 131 5.24 0.43 -12.22
CA ALA A 131 4.29 0.10 -11.16
C ALA A 131 4.26 1.16 -10.07
N ILE A 132 3.05 1.58 -9.71
CA ILE A 132 2.80 2.43 -8.56
C ILE A 132 2.45 1.52 -7.39
N VAL A 133 3.19 1.60 -6.28
CA VAL A 133 3.02 0.71 -5.13
C VAL A 133 2.63 1.50 -3.88
N ASP A 134 1.59 1.06 -3.18
CA ASP A 134 1.13 1.67 -1.93
C ASP A 134 0.69 0.62 -0.90
N ASP A 135 0.45 1.02 0.35
CA ASP A 135 -0.09 0.11 1.36
C ASP A 135 -1.57 -0.18 1.11
N ILE A 136 -2.37 0.84 0.78
CA ILE A 136 -3.83 0.76 0.71
C ILE A 136 -4.37 1.45 -0.54
N ILE A 137 -5.16 0.73 -1.34
CA ILE A 137 -6.07 1.36 -2.30
C ILE A 137 -7.50 1.32 -1.74
N SER A 138 -7.97 2.47 -1.23
CA SER A 138 -9.33 2.65 -0.72
C SER A 138 -10.26 3.20 -1.81
N THR A 139 -10.44 4.52 -1.92
CA THR A 139 -11.34 5.15 -2.91
C THR A 139 -10.76 5.27 -4.32
N GLY A 140 -9.50 4.85 -4.51
CA GLY A 140 -8.79 4.84 -5.79
C GLY A 140 -8.38 6.21 -6.34
N GLY A 141 -8.77 7.33 -5.72
CA GLY A 141 -8.61 8.66 -6.31
C GLY A 141 -7.16 9.10 -6.55
N THR A 142 -6.28 8.97 -5.54
CA THR A 142 -4.84 9.31 -5.70
C THR A 142 -4.19 8.41 -6.74
N MET A 143 -4.46 7.10 -6.67
CA MET A 143 -3.88 6.11 -7.58
C MET A 143 -4.34 6.32 -9.03
N ALA A 144 -5.62 6.61 -9.26
CA ALA A 144 -6.14 6.89 -10.60
C ALA A 144 -5.50 8.13 -11.24
N LYS A 145 -5.35 9.23 -10.48
CA LYS A 145 -4.66 10.43 -10.96
C LYS A 145 -3.19 10.16 -11.30
N ALA A 146 -2.53 9.38 -10.47
CA ALA A 146 -1.14 8.97 -10.71
C ALA A 146 -1.02 8.16 -12.01
N VAL A 147 -1.94 7.22 -12.25
CA VAL A 147 -1.99 6.45 -13.50
C VAL A 147 -2.25 7.34 -14.72
N GLU A 148 -3.27 8.22 -14.66
CA GLU A 148 -3.60 9.15 -15.76
C GLU A 148 -2.38 9.97 -16.19
N GLU A 149 -1.66 10.46 -15.21
CA GLU A 149 -0.51 11.33 -15.42
C GLU A 149 0.69 10.58 -15.99
N LEU A 150 0.99 9.38 -15.50
CA LEU A 150 2.02 8.51 -16.09
C LEU A 150 1.69 8.12 -17.53
N LYS A 151 0.42 7.85 -17.82
CA LYS A 151 -0.05 7.61 -19.19
C LYS A 151 0.11 8.85 -20.07
N ARG A 152 -0.16 10.04 -19.55
CA ARG A 152 0.06 11.32 -20.25
C ARG A 152 1.54 11.55 -20.56
N GLN A 153 2.44 11.16 -19.66
CA GLN A 153 3.89 11.23 -19.83
C GLN A 153 4.46 10.14 -20.76
N GLY A 154 3.61 9.23 -21.26
CA GLY A 154 3.99 8.24 -22.27
C GLY A 154 4.49 6.91 -21.72
N ALA A 155 4.18 6.57 -20.47
CA ALA A 155 4.44 5.23 -19.94
C ALA A 155 3.75 4.16 -20.80
N SER A 156 4.48 3.10 -21.15
CA SER A 156 3.94 2.03 -22.02
C SER A 156 2.87 1.22 -21.29
N ARG A 157 3.14 0.85 -20.04
CA ARG A 157 2.20 0.18 -19.13
C ARG A 157 2.31 0.75 -17.73
N VAL A 158 1.19 0.84 -17.02
CA VAL A 158 1.12 1.31 -15.64
C VAL A 158 0.32 0.31 -14.82
N LEU A 159 0.96 -0.21 -13.78
CA LEU A 159 0.38 -1.14 -12.82
C LEU A 159 0.07 -0.41 -11.52
N ALA A 160 -1.12 -0.61 -10.96
CA ALA A 160 -1.48 -0.16 -9.62
C ALA A 160 -1.44 -1.36 -8.67
N VAL A 161 -0.45 -1.39 -7.78
CA VAL A 161 -0.22 -2.50 -6.85
C VAL A 161 -0.34 -2.01 -5.41
N CYS A 162 -1.01 -2.76 -4.55
CA CYS A 162 -1.04 -2.44 -3.13
C CYS A 162 -1.04 -3.67 -2.23
N THR A 163 -0.73 -3.49 -0.95
CA THR A 163 -0.92 -4.56 0.01
C THR A 163 -2.42 -4.81 0.22
N HIS A 164 -3.16 -3.79 0.65
CA HIS A 164 -4.56 -3.89 1.04
C HIS A 164 -5.50 -3.25 0.01
N GLY A 165 -6.11 -4.10 -0.82
CA GLY A 165 -7.11 -3.68 -1.81
C GLY A 165 -8.51 -3.57 -1.22
N LEU A 166 -8.86 -2.40 -0.65
CA LEU A 166 -10.20 -2.13 -0.12
C LEU A 166 -11.19 -1.80 -1.24
N PHE A 167 -10.73 -1.07 -2.27
CA PHE A 167 -11.48 -0.75 -3.49
C PHE A 167 -12.93 -0.26 -3.25
N ILE A 168 -13.10 0.72 -2.36
CA ILE A 168 -14.42 1.22 -1.92
C ILE A 168 -15.06 2.09 -3.00
N GLY A 169 -16.37 1.91 -3.20
CA GLY A 169 -17.16 2.69 -4.15
C GLY A 169 -16.71 2.43 -5.58
N ASN A 170 -16.44 3.49 -6.33
CA ASN A 170 -16.02 3.41 -7.74
C ASN A 170 -14.48 3.40 -7.92
N ALA A 171 -13.72 2.91 -6.93
CA ALA A 171 -12.25 2.88 -6.99
C ALA A 171 -11.73 2.16 -8.23
N ILE A 172 -12.32 1.01 -8.56
CA ILE A 172 -11.98 0.21 -9.73
C ILE A 172 -12.28 0.96 -11.03
N GLU A 173 -13.49 1.50 -11.16
CA GLU A 173 -13.89 2.26 -12.36
C GLU A 173 -12.97 3.46 -12.61
N LYS A 174 -12.53 4.13 -11.53
CA LYS A 174 -11.56 5.24 -11.63
C LYS A 174 -10.23 4.76 -12.22
N LEU A 175 -9.70 3.63 -11.73
CA LEU A 175 -8.44 3.07 -12.23
C LEU A 175 -8.56 2.59 -13.68
N GLU A 176 -9.70 1.99 -14.04
CA GLU A 176 -9.97 1.57 -15.42
C GLU A 176 -10.12 2.77 -16.36
N LYS A 177 -10.85 3.82 -15.95
CA LYS A 177 -10.97 5.09 -16.69
C LYS A 177 -9.62 5.81 -16.85
N ALA A 178 -8.76 5.71 -15.84
CA ALA A 178 -7.39 6.19 -15.88
C ALA A 178 -6.48 5.41 -16.86
N LYS A 179 -7.00 4.34 -17.48
CA LYS A 179 -6.26 3.42 -18.36
C LYS A 179 -5.17 2.64 -17.61
N CYS A 180 -5.42 2.27 -16.35
CA CYS A 180 -4.54 1.35 -15.61
C CYS A 180 -4.52 -0.01 -16.31
N ASP A 181 -3.33 -0.51 -16.68
CA ASP A 181 -3.22 -1.78 -17.42
C ASP A 181 -3.42 -2.98 -16.50
N GLU A 182 -3.07 -2.84 -15.22
CA GLU A 182 -3.25 -3.93 -14.26
C GLU A 182 -3.36 -3.42 -12.82
N ILE A 183 -4.46 -3.80 -12.19
CA ILE A 183 -4.70 -3.62 -10.76
C ILE A 183 -4.36 -4.93 -10.06
N ALA A 184 -3.59 -4.87 -8.98
CA ALA A 184 -3.23 -6.01 -8.16
C ALA A 184 -3.20 -5.63 -6.67
N SER A 185 -3.69 -6.53 -5.84
CA SER A 185 -3.48 -6.47 -4.40
C SER A 185 -2.99 -7.81 -3.86
N THR A 186 -2.59 -7.82 -2.60
CA THR A 186 -2.45 -9.09 -1.88
C THR A 186 -3.81 -9.69 -1.53
N ASP A 187 -3.80 -10.88 -0.94
CA ASP A 187 -4.96 -11.56 -0.38
C ASP A 187 -5.26 -11.20 1.07
N THR A 188 -4.64 -10.15 1.64
CA THR A 188 -5.02 -9.61 2.97
C THR A 188 -6.50 -9.20 3.05
N ILE A 189 -7.04 -8.72 1.93
CA ILE A 189 -8.48 -8.50 1.72
C ILE A 189 -8.82 -9.18 0.39
N LYS A 190 -9.62 -10.24 0.46
CA LYS A 190 -9.93 -11.07 -0.69
C LYS A 190 -10.81 -10.30 -1.69
N SER A 191 -10.36 -10.21 -2.93
CA SER A 191 -11.10 -9.66 -4.06
C SER A 191 -10.68 -10.36 -5.36
N LYS A 192 -11.33 -10.04 -6.48
CA LYS A 192 -10.88 -10.48 -7.82
C LYS A 192 -9.50 -9.92 -8.22
N TYR A 193 -9.01 -8.90 -7.50
CA TYR A 193 -7.70 -8.29 -7.73
C TYR A 193 -6.61 -8.83 -6.80
N SER A 194 -6.94 -9.73 -5.87
CA SER A 194 -5.98 -10.41 -5.00
C SER A 194 -5.13 -11.41 -5.79
N LYS A 195 -4.08 -10.90 -6.45
CA LYS A 195 -3.19 -11.66 -7.35
C LYS A 195 -1.91 -12.12 -6.66
N ILE A 196 -1.64 -11.63 -5.45
CA ILE A 196 -0.42 -11.86 -4.69
C ILE A 196 -0.79 -12.56 -3.40
N LYS A 197 -0.29 -13.78 -3.18
CA LYS A 197 -0.56 -14.56 -1.95
C LYS A 197 0.50 -14.26 -0.91
N ILE A 198 0.11 -14.00 0.33
CA ILE A 198 1.03 -13.61 1.43
C ILE A 198 1.15 -14.64 2.55
N ALA A 199 0.63 -15.85 2.35
CA ALA A 199 0.73 -16.92 3.34
C ALA A 199 2.19 -17.20 3.75
N SER A 200 3.14 -17.09 2.81
CA SER A 200 4.57 -17.22 3.07
C SER A 200 5.08 -16.18 4.06
N ALA A 201 4.79 -14.89 3.84
CA ALA A 201 5.18 -13.80 4.73
C ALA A 201 4.68 -14.03 6.16
N ILE A 202 3.42 -14.43 6.34
CA ILE A 202 2.85 -14.74 7.66
C ILE A 202 3.55 -15.97 8.27
N SER A 203 3.72 -17.05 7.50
CA SER A 203 4.29 -18.31 8.01
C SER A 203 5.72 -18.18 8.52
N LYS A 204 6.53 -17.26 7.95
CA LYS A 204 7.91 -17.02 8.39
C LYS A 204 8.00 -16.43 9.80
N ILE A 205 6.95 -15.76 10.25
CA ILE A 205 6.94 -15.05 11.53
C ILE A 205 6.01 -15.67 12.56
N LEU A 206 5.16 -16.64 12.18
CA LEU A 206 4.31 -17.41 13.09
C LEU A 206 5.19 -18.21 14.04
#